data_AF-A0A1B3M2I4-F1
#
_entry.id   AF-A0A1B3M2I4-F1
#
_cell.length_a   1.000
_cell.length_b   1.000
_cell.length_c   1.000
_cell.angle_alpha   90.00
_cell.angle_beta   90.00
_cell.angle_gamma   90.00
#
_symmetry.space_group_name_H-M   'P 1'
#
loop_
_entity.id
_entity.type
_entity.pdbx_description
1 polymer ?
#
loop_
_entity_poly.entity_id
_entity_poly.type
_entity_poly.pdbx_seq_one_letter_code
_entity_poly.pdbx_strand_id
1 'polypeptide(L)'
;MCNAITKLEVNSKAMEFFGALPNTPKEECLRIVRASDVFVGIIGMRYGYTDPATGKSMTQLEYEEAQTVRLPTLMYLIDEESHPVLPKHVEMGAGAEKLIAFKATLKNAHVVNTFSSPDDLVAKVTQEVVRLLGAMATKPLAQVLPQLAANATRVHHLTQPRFEFLKGKVIGVYKQHVPDAVLREALGFVLAGDNMAATFVLTRGTPMGMDEAVDGLMAIEKIFTELFKKDPSN
;
A
#
# COMPACT_ATOMS: atom_id res chain seq x y z
N MET A 1 -7.79 -19.00 6.77
CA MET A 1 -6.58 -18.16 6.59
C MET A 1 -6.61 -16.90 7.46
N CYS A 2 -7.58 -15.99 7.30
CA CYS A 2 -7.65 -14.75 8.10
C CYS A 2 -7.59 -15.01 9.62
N ASN A 3 -8.36 -16.00 10.12
CA ASN A 3 -8.30 -16.40 11.54
C ASN A 3 -6.93 -16.95 12.01
N ALA A 4 -6.11 -17.50 11.11
CA ALA A 4 -4.76 -17.98 11.45
C ALA A 4 -3.75 -16.82 11.47
N ILE A 5 -3.90 -15.86 10.56
CA ILE A 5 -3.08 -14.64 10.49
C ILE A 5 -3.42 -13.68 11.65
N THR A 6 -4.70 -13.52 11.99
CA THR A 6 -5.13 -12.72 13.14
C THR A 6 -4.59 -13.27 14.46
N LYS A 7 -4.39 -14.59 14.57
CA LYS A 7 -3.73 -15.23 15.74
C LYS A 7 -2.25 -14.90 15.86
N LEU A 8 -1.62 -14.40 14.79
CA LEU A 8 -0.25 -13.88 14.81
C LEU A 8 -0.20 -12.37 15.18
N GLU A 9 -1.31 -11.79 15.62
CA GLU A 9 -1.48 -10.33 15.85
C GLU A 9 -1.24 -9.46 14.60
N VAL A 10 -1.30 -10.08 13.42
CA VAL A 10 -1.20 -9.38 12.13
C VAL A 10 -2.60 -9.00 11.66
N ASN A 11 -2.81 -7.72 11.36
CA ASN A 11 -4.07 -7.22 10.81
C ASN A 11 -4.25 -7.71 9.37
N SER A 12 -5.14 -8.70 9.17
CA SER A 12 -5.56 -9.14 7.82
C SER A 12 -6.76 -8.32 7.34
N LYS A 13 -6.70 -7.80 6.12
CA LYS A 13 -7.81 -7.09 5.47
C LYS A 13 -8.19 -7.85 4.20
N ALA A 14 -9.45 -8.30 4.13
CA ALA A 14 -10.02 -8.94 2.95
C ALA A 14 -11.39 -8.30 2.64
N MET A 15 -11.78 -8.30 1.37
CA MET A 15 -13.07 -7.76 0.92
C MET A 15 -14.27 -8.34 1.67
N GLU A 16 -14.16 -9.59 2.13
CA GLU A 16 -15.21 -10.31 2.87
C GLU A 16 -15.56 -9.66 4.22
N PHE A 17 -14.74 -8.72 4.71
CA PHE A 17 -14.93 -8.01 5.98
C PHE A 17 -15.25 -6.52 5.80
N PHE A 18 -15.54 -6.06 4.59
CA PHE A 18 -15.86 -4.64 4.36
C PHE A 18 -17.27 -4.31 4.87
N GLY A 19 -17.39 -3.18 5.59
CA GLY A 19 -18.66 -2.51 5.84
C GLY A 19 -19.09 -1.63 4.66
N ALA A 20 -20.15 -0.85 4.82
CA ALA A 20 -20.53 0.14 3.81
C ALA A 20 -19.48 1.27 3.75
N LEU A 21 -18.88 1.48 2.58
CA LEU A 21 -17.85 2.49 2.34
C LEU A 21 -18.25 3.38 1.16
N PRO A 22 -17.84 4.66 1.14
CA PRO A 22 -18.27 5.63 0.12
C PRO A 22 -17.53 5.49 -1.23
N ASN A 23 -16.39 4.80 -1.25
CA ASN A 23 -15.57 4.62 -2.45
C ASN A 23 -16.03 3.42 -3.29
N THR A 24 -15.58 3.35 -4.54
CA THR A 24 -15.82 2.15 -5.35
C THR A 24 -15.06 0.94 -4.76
N PRO A 25 -15.58 -0.30 -4.90
CA PRO A 25 -14.90 -1.50 -4.43
C PRO A 25 -13.46 -1.62 -4.93
N LYS A 26 -13.23 -1.20 -6.19
CA LYS A 26 -11.89 -1.16 -6.80
C LYS A 26 -10.95 -0.22 -6.08
N GLU A 27 -11.33 1.03 -5.88
CA GLU A 27 -10.46 2.01 -5.22
C GLU A 27 -10.14 1.61 -3.79
N GLU A 28 -11.11 1.03 -3.09
CA GLU A 28 -10.93 0.59 -1.72
C GLU A 28 -9.97 -0.60 -1.62
N CYS A 29 -10.09 -1.60 -2.50
CA CYS A 29 -9.12 -2.69 -2.59
C CYS A 29 -7.70 -2.17 -2.81
N LEU A 30 -7.51 -1.29 -3.79
CA LEU A 30 -6.18 -0.75 -4.09
C LEU A 30 -5.65 0.12 -2.95
N ARG A 31 -6.52 0.89 -2.28
CA ARG A 31 -6.15 1.66 -1.10
C ARG A 31 -5.67 0.77 0.04
N ILE A 32 -6.30 -0.38 0.25
CA ILE A 32 -5.90 -1.35 1.26
C ILE A 32 -4.58 -2.00 0.91
N VAL A 33 -4.38 -2.40 -0.36
CA VAL A 33 -3.10 -2.91 -0.84
C VAL A 33 -1.99 -1.90 -0.54
N ARG A 34 -2.15 -0.63 -0.95
CA ARG A 34 -1.17 0.43 -0.67
C ARG A 34 -0.88 0.66 0.82
N ALA A 35 -1.82 0.33 1.69
CA ALA A 35 -1.68 0.50 3.14
C ALA A 35 -1.20 -0.77 3.86
N SER A 36 -0.81 -1.81 3.13
CA SER A 36 -0.36 -3.09 3.68
C SER A 36 1.16 -3.18 3.72
N ASP A 37 1.71 -3.92 4.68
CA ASP A 37 3.16 -4.13 4.78
C ASP A 37 3.66 -5.33 3.94
N VAL A 38 2.75 -6.27 3.64
CA VAL A 38 3.02 -7.49 2.88
C VAL A 38 1.78 -7.81 2.05
N PHE A 39 2.00 -8.21 0.79
CA PHE A 39 0.95 -8.75 -0.08
C PHE A 39 1.03 -10.27 -0.12
N VAL A 40 -0.11 -10.95 0.11
CA VAL A 40 -0.21 -12.40 -0.02
C VAL A 40 -1.24 -12.72 -1.10
N GLY A 41 -0.77 -13.16 -2.27
CA GLY A 41 -1.63 -13.52 -3.38
C GLY A 41 -1.92 -15.02 -3.40
N ILE A 42 -3.20 -15.39 -3.41
CA ILE A 42 -3.65 -16.78 -3.52
C ILE A 42 -4.47 -16.92 -4.79
N ILE A 43 -3.97 -17.72 -5.73
CA ILE A 43 -4.58 -17.88 -7.05
C ILE A 43 -5.15 -19.28 -7.20
N GLY A 44 -6.47 -19.36 -7.33
CA GLY A 44 -7.21 -20.61 -7.55
C GLY A 44 -7.44 -20.93 -9.03
N MET A 45 -8.58 -21.57 -9.31
CA MET A 45 -9.02 -21.97 -10.65
C MET A 45 -9.94 -20.94 -11.33
N ARG A 46 -10.00 -19.72 -10.81
CA ARG A 46 -10.84 -18.65 -11.35
C ARG A 46 -10.03 -17.39 -11.58
N TYR A 47 -10.30 -16.73 -12.69
CA TYR A 47 -9.75 -15.39 -12.95
C TYR A 47 -10.47 -14.35 -12.11
N GLY A 48 -11.77 -14.58 -11.85
CA GLY A 48 -12.58 -13.73 -10.98
C GLY A 48 -13.23 -12.55 -11.70
N TYR A 49 -13.74 -11.60 -10.92
CA TYR A 49 -14.43 -10.43 -11.45
C TYR A 49 -13.47 -9.57 -12.27
N THR A 50 -13.82 -9.34 -13.54
CA THR A 50 -13.05 -8.51 -14.47
C THR A 50 -13.59 -7.08 -14.43
N ASP A 51 -12.70 -6.13 -14.15
CA ASP A 51 -13.03 -4.71 -14.22
C ASP A 51 -13.23 -4.30 -15.69
N PRO A 52 -14.42 -3.81 -16.07
CA PRO A 52 -14.72 -3.49 -17.47
C PRO A 52 -13.85 -2.37 -18.03
N ALA A 53 -13.34 -1.47 -17.18
CA ALA A 53 -12.48 -0.37 -17.62
C ALA A 53 -11.08 -0.82 -18.02
N THR A 54 -10.54 -1.86 -17.38
CA THR A 54 -9.16 -2.32 -17.59
C THR A 54 -9.07 -3.68 -18.28
N GLY A 55 -10.15 -4.46 -18.28
CA GLY A 55 -10.18 -5.82 -18.80
C GLY A 55 -9.41 -6.84 -17.94
N LYS A 56 -8.93 -6.44 -16.76
CA LYS A 56 -8.16 -7.27 -15.81
C LYS A 56 -9.01 -7.69 -14.63
N SER A 57 -8.67 -8.81 -14.01
CA SER A 57 -9.34 -9.21 -12.75
C SER A 57 -8.94 -8.30 -11.60
N MET A 58 -9.82 -8.18 -10.61
CA MET A 58 -9.53 -7.45 -9.37
C MET A 58 -8.24 -7.94 -8.71
N THR A 59 -8.06 -9.26 -8.60
CA THR A 59 -6.84 -9.85 -8.03
C THR A 59 -5.58 -9.50 -8.82
N GLN A 60 -5.68 -9.43 -10.16
CA GLN A 60 -4.55 -8.97 -10.96
C GLN A 60 -4.24 -7.49 -10.72
N LEU A 61 -5.27 -6.64 -10.61
CA LEU A 61 -5.09 -5.22 -10.29
C LEU A 61 -4.47 -5.02 -8.90
N GLU A 62 -4.91 -5.77 -7.90
CA GLU A 62 -4.35 -5.76 -6.54
C GLU A 62 -2.87 -6.17 -6.54
N TYR A 63 -2.53 -7.23 -7.28
CA TYR A 63 -1.14 -7.65 -7.46
C TYR A 63 -0.30 -6.57 -8.16
N GLU A 64 -0.77 -6.02 -9.28
CA GLU A 64 -0.03 -4.98 -10.01
C GLU A 64 0.20 -3.72 -9.15
N GLU A 65 -0.78 -3.35 -8.32
CA GLU A 65 -0.64 -2.28 -7.35
C GLU A 65 0.39 -2.62 -6.27
N ALA A 66 0.37 -3.83 -5.71
CA ALA A 66 1.35 -4.30 -4.73
C ALA A 66 2.78 -4.24 -5.29
N GLN A 67 2.96 -4.58 -6.57
CA GLN A 67 4.26 -4.44 -7.25
C GLN A 67 4.63 -2.97 -7.48
N THR A 68 3.67 -2.12 -7.80
CA THR A 68 3.88 -0.67 -8.01
C THR A 68 4.39 0.00 -6.73
N VAL A 69 3.81 -0.32 -5.58
CA VAL A 69 4.28 0.14 -4.26
C VAL A 69 5.38 -0.73 -3.64
N ARG A 70 5.88 -1.73 -4.39
CA ARG A 70 7.02 -2.60 -4.02
C ARG A 70 6.84 -3.34 -2.70
N LEU A 71 5.64 -3.86 -2.44
CA LEU A 71 5.39 -4.68 -1.26
C LEU A 71 6.14 -6.01 -1.34
N PRO A 72 6.72 -6.48 -0.22
CA PRO A 72 7.07 -7.88 -0.05
C PRO A 72 5.86 -8.74 -0.42
N THR A 73 6.05 -9.63 -1.39
CA THR A 73 4.95 -10.36 -2.03
C THR A 73 5.17 -11.86 -1.91
N LEU A 74 4.20 -12.56 -1.32
CA LEU A 74 4.17 -14.01 -1.20
C LEU A 74 3.06 -14.55 -2.12
N MET A 75 3.42 -15.40 -3.08
CA MET A 75 2.49 -15.91 -4.08
C MET A 75 2.25 -17.41 -3.93
N TYR A 76 0.98 -17.77 -3.85
CA TYR A 76 0.50 -19.15 -3.72
C TYR A 76 -0.43 -19.50 -4.87
N LEU A 77 -0.13 -20.56 -5.60
CA LEU A 77 -0.98 -21.09 -6.67
C LEU A 77 -1.61 -22.40 -6.23
N ILE A 78 -2.86 -22.64 -6.60
CA ILE A 78 -3.48 -23.94 -6.39
C ILE A 78 -2.70 -25.03 -7.13
N ASP A 79 -2.50 -26.16 -6.48
CA ASP A 79 -1.96 -27.36 -7.13
C ASP A 79 -3.07 -28.00 -7.97
N GLU A 80 -2.96 -27.84 -9.29
CA GLU A 80 -3.96 -28.33 -10.25
C GLU A 80 -3.92 -29.85 -10.43
N GLU A 81 -2.87 -30.54 -9.95
CA GLU A 81 -2.76 -31.99 -10.02
C GLU A 81 -3.40 -32.67 -8.81
N SER A 82 -3.25 -32.07 -7.62
CA SER A 82 -3.61 -32.72 -6.35
C SER A 82 -4.79 -32.08 -5.61
N HIS A 83 -5.15 -30.82 -5.89
CA HIS A 83 -6.25 -30.15 -5.19
C HIS A 83 -7.60 -30.38 -5.89
N PRO A 84 -8.58 -31.02 -5.24
CA PRO A 84 -9.89 -31.26 -5.85
C PRO A 84 -10.71 -29.97 -5.93
N VAL A 85 -11.13 -29.58 -7.15
CA VAL A 85 -12.01 -28.43 -7.39
C VAL A 85 -13.23 -28.88 -8.17
N LEU A 86 -14.43 -28.52 -7.69
CA LEU A 86 -15.67 -28.82 -8.41
C LEU A 86 -15.69 -28.08 -9.76
N PRO A 87 -16.19 -28.68 -10.85
CA PRO A 87 -16.21 -28.05 -12.17
C PRO A 87 -16.87 -26.65 -12.20
N LYS A 88 -17.91 -26.43 -11.38
CA LYS A 88 -18.59 -25.13 -11.24
C LYS A 88 -17.70 -23.99 -10.71
N HIS A 89 -16.55 -24.33 -10.14
CA HIS A 89 -15.56 -23.40 -9.61
C HIS A 89 -14.31 -23.30 -10.48
N VAL A 90 -14.31 -23.94 -11.64
CA VAL A 90 -13.25 -23.81 -12.64
C VAL A 90 -13.75 -22.85 -13.72
N GLU A 91 -13.00 -21.78 -13.94
CA GLU A 91 -13.29 -20.81 -14.99
C GLU A 91 -12.97 -21.39 -16.36
N MET A 92 -13.81 -21.09 -17.36
CA MET A 92 -13.70 -21.60 -18.73
C MET A 92 -13.72 -20.44 -19.74
N GLY A 93 -13.32 -20.72 -20.99
CA GLY A 93 -13.30 -19.73 -22.07
C GLY A 93 -12.28 -18.62 -21.85
N ALA A 94 -12.61 -17.39 -22.25
CA ALA A 94 -11.68 -16.25 -22.21
C ALA A 94 -11.13 -15.95 -20.81
N GLY A 95 -11.90 -16.23 -19.74
CA GLY A 95 -11.42 -16.10 -18.37
C GLY A 95 -10.30 -17.09 -18.04
N ALA A 96 -10.39 -18.33 -18.52
CA ALA A 96 -9.37 -19.34 -18.32
C ALA A 96 -8.05 -18.98 -19.01
N GLU A 97 -8.11 -18.45 -20.24
CA GLU A 97 -6.94 -17.98 -20.98
C GLU A 97 -6.22 -16.85 -20.24
N LYS A 98 -6.98 -15.88 -19.70
CA LYS A 98 -6.43 -14.80 -18.88
C LYS A 98 -5.83 -15.32 -17.57
N LEU A 99 -6.45 -16.31 -16.93
CA LEU A 99 -5.91 -16.94 -15.73
C LEU A 99 -4.59 -17.65 -16.01
N ILE A 100 -4.49 -18.39 -17.11
CA ILE A 100 -3.26 -19.07 -17.53
C ILE A 100 -2.15 -18.05 -17.77
N ALA A 101 -2.44 -16.99 -18.53
CA ALA A 101 -1.49 -15.91 -18.78
C ALA A 101 -1.02 -15.25 -17.47
N PHE A 102 -1.94 -14.96 -16.56
CA PHE A 102 -1.62 -14.35 -15.27
C PHE A 102 -0.77 -15.29 -14.39
N LYS A 103 -1.12 -16.57 -14.28
CA LYS A 103 -0.30 -17.58 -13.58
C LYS A 103 1.10 -17.68 -14.17
N ALA A 104 1.26 -17.60 -15.49
CA ALA A 104 2.56 -17.58 -16.14
C ALA A 104 3.37 -16.32 -15.77
N THR A 105 2.75 -15.14 -15.79
CA THR A 105 3.38 -13.89 -15.31
C THR A 105 3.87 -14.03 -13.87
N LEU A 106 3.06 -14.59 -12.98
CA LEU A 106 3.43 -14.80 -11.58
C LEU A 106 4.59 -15.77 -11.41
N LYS A 107 4.59 -16.90 -12.12
CA LYS A 107 5.68 -17.89 -12.12
C LYS A 107 7.00 -17.32 -12.65
N ASN A 108 6.94 -16.37 -13.59
CA ASN A 108 8.14 -15.72 -14.13
C ASN A 108 8.68 -14.63 -13.19
N ALA A 109 7.81 -13.93 -12.47
CA ALA A 109 8.19 -12.83 -11.60
C ALA A 109 8.58 -13.27 -10.18
N HIS A 110 8.08 -14.42 -9.71
CA HIS A 110 8.21 -14.87 -8.31
C HIS A 110 8.56 -16.34 -8.20
N VAL A 111 9.23 -16.70 -7.11
CA VAL A 111 9.24 -18.09 -6.62
C VAL A 111 7.88 -18.36 -5.97
N VAL A 112 6.97 -18.97 -6.74
CA VAL A 112 5.62 -19.31 -6.26
C VAL A 112 5.65 -20.61 -5.46
N ASN A 113 4.81 -20.72 -4.44
CA ASN A 113 4.54 -21.98 -3.75
C ASN A 113 3.17 -22.52 -4.18
N THR A 114 3.01 -23.83 -4.21
CA THR A 114 1.71 -24.45 -4.50
C THR A 114 0.99 -24.88 -3.23
N PHE A 115 -0.34 -25.04 -3.28
CA PHE A 115 -1.11 -25.60 -2.17
C PHE A 115 -2.12 -26.65 -2.63
N SER A 116 -2.22 -27.74 -1.87
CA SER A 116 -3.09 -28.89 -2.18
C SER A 116 -4.30 -29.03 -1.26
N SER A 117 -4.37 -28.24 -0.19
CA SER A 117 -5.54 -28.13 0.69
C SER A 117 -5.58 -26.77 1.41
N PRO A 118 -6.72 -26.38 2.01
CA PRO A 118 -6.79 -25.18 2.85
C PRO A 118 -5.83 -25.22 4.04
N ASP A 119 -5.63 -26.38 4.66
CA ASP A 119 -4.74 -26.53 5.83
C ASP A 119 -3.26 -26.40 5.43
N ASP A 120 -2.88 -27.00 4.29
CA ASP A 120 -1.54 -26.85 3.70
C ASP A 120 -1.24 -25.38 3.39
N LEU A 121 -2.21 -24.66 2.80
CA LEU A 121 -2.10 -23.24 2.54
C LEU A 121 -1.90 -22.44 3.84
N VAL A 122 -2.69 -22.72 4.88
CA VAL A 122 -2.56 -22.03 6.17
C VAL A 122 -1.17 -22.27 6.78
N ALA A 123 -0.68 -23.51 6.79
CA ALA A 123 0.63 -23.84 7.33
C ALA A 123 1.75 -23.10 6.59
N LYS A 124 1.76 -23.16 5.25
CA LYS A 124 2.76 -22.51 4.40
C LYS A 124 2.74 -20.99 4.52
N VAL A 125 1.56 -20.37 4.51
CA VAL A 125 1.42 -18.92 4.67
C VAL A 125 1.92 -18.48 6.04
N THR A 126 1.49 -19.15 7.11
CA THR A 126 1.87 -18.81 8.50
C THR A 126 3.38 -18.86 8.65
N GLN A 127 4.01 -19.93 8.19
CA GLN A 127 5.47 -20.11 8.26
C GLN A 127 6.21 -19.00 7.52
N GLU A 128 5.82 -18.69 6.29
CA GLU A 128 6.50 -17.69 5.46
C GLU A 128 6.28 -16.27 5.97
N VAL A 129 5.09 -15.95 6.47
CA VAL A 129 4.82 -14.65 7.11
C VAL A 129 5.68 -14.49 8.35
N VAL A 130 5.76 -15.49 9.23
CA VAL A 130 6.64 -15.44 10.43
C VAL A 130 8.10 -15.27 10.03
N ARG A 131 8.58 -16.01 9.03
CA ARG A 131 9.94 -15.89 8.51
C ARG A 131 10.21 -14.50 7.96
N LEU A 132 9.28 -13.94 7.19
CA LEU A 132 9.38 -12.62 6.61
C LEU A 132 9.38 -11.53 7.67
N LEU A 133 8.48 -11.60 8.66
CA LEU A 133 8.45 -10.68 9.80
C LEU A 133 9.73 -10.76 10.63
N GLY A 134 10.25 -11.98 10.87
CA GLY A 134 11.54 -12.18 11.53
C GLY A 134 12.69 -11.54 10.75
N ALA A 135 12.73 -11.68 9.43
CA ALA A 135 13.72 -11.04 8.56
C ALA A 135 13.56 -9.50 8.54
N MET A 136 12.33 -9.00 8.59
CA MET A 136 12.05 -7.55 8.69
C MET A 136 12.46 -6.98 10.05
N ALA A 137 12.31 -7.73 11.14
CA ALA A 137 12.68 -7.32 12.50
C ALA A 137 14.19 -7.43 12.78
N THR A 138 14.90 -8.35 12.11
CA THR A 138 16.34 -8.57 12.28
C THR A 138 17.22 -7.72 11.39
N LYS A 139 16.65 -7.07 10.37
CA LYS A 139 17.36 -6.00 9.65
C LYS A 139 17.70 -4.89 10.66
N PRO A 140 18.94 -4.36 10.65
CA PRO A 140 19.29 -3.23 11.51
C PRO A 140 18.26 -2.12 11.32
N LEU A 141 17.76 -1.56 12.43
CA LEU A 141 16.72 -0.53 12.41
C LEU A 141 17.03 0.58 11.40
N ALA A 142 18.30 0.95 11.22
CA ALA A 142 18.79 1.89 10.20
C ALA A 142 18.46 1.54 8.74
N GLN A 143 18.33 0.26 8.38
CA GLN A 143 18.00 -0.21 7.02
C GLN A 143 16.50 -0.38 6.79
N VAL A 144 15.72 -0.59 7.86
CA VAL A 144 14.26 -0.76 7.79
C VAL A 144 13.55 0.57 8.02
N LEU A 145 14.13 1.49 8.80
CA LEU A 145 13.60 2.83 9.05
C LEU A 145 13.19 3.58 7.76
N PRO A 146 13.93 3.54 6.65
CA PRO A 146 13.49 4.15 5.40
C PRO A 146 12.26 3.46 4.78
N GLN A 147 12.13 2.14 4.92
CA GLN A 147 11.00 1.36 4.39
C GLN A 147 9.76 1.45 5.30
N LEU A 148 9.95 1.40 6.62
CA LEU A 148 8.91 1.63 7.61
C LEU A 148 8.47 3.09 7.63
N ALA A 149 9.36 4.06 7.39
CA ALA A 149 8.97 5.44 7.14
C ALA A 149 8.27 5.59 5.77
N ALA A 150 8.70 4.88 4.73
CA ALA A 150 7.97 4.90 3.45
C ALA A 150 6.55 4.28 3.56
N ASN A 151 6.36 3.28 4.44
CA ASN A 151 5.10 2.56 4.59
C ASN A 151 4.18 3.13 5.70
N ALA A 152 4.74 3.49 6.86
CA ALA A 152 3.99 4.06 7.98
C ALA A 152 3.67 5.53 7.75
N THR A 153 4.58 6.24 7.09
CA THR A 153 4.37 7.63 6.78
C THR A 153 3.67 7.67 5.43
N ARG A 154 2.37 7.95 5.48
CA ARG A 154 1.51 8.25 4.34
C ARG A 154 2.10 9.44 3.58
N VAL A 155 3.19 9.29 2.84
CA VAL A 155 3.71 10.38 2.02
C VAL A 155 2.71 10.54 0.89
N HIS A 156 1.88 11.58 0.95
CA HIS A 156 1.23 12.02 -0.28
C HIS A 156 2.34 12.51 -1.20
N HIS A 157 2.76 11.66 -2.14
CA HIS A 157 3.73 12.03 -3.17
C HIS A 157 3.17 13.21 -3.95
N LEU A 158 3.69 14.40 -3.64
CA LEU A 158 3.36 15.63 -4.34
C LEU A 158 3.95 15.55 -5.75
N THR A 159 3.09 15.51 -6.76
CA THR A 159 3.52 15.73 -8.15
C THR A 159 4.23 17.08 -8.24
N GLN A 160 5.17 17.23 -9.18
CA GLN A 160 5.92 18.49 -9.34
C GLN A 160 5.00 19.72 -9.45
N PRO A 161 3.91 19.71 -10.25
CA PRO A 161 3.01 20.86 -10.35
C PRO A 161 2.31 21.19 -9.02
N ARG A 162 1.92 20.17 -8.25
CA ARG A 162 1.24 20.35 -6.97
C ARG A 162 2.20 20.88 -5.91
N PHE A 163 3.45 20.44 -5.92
CA PHE A 163 4.49 20.98 -5.04
C PHE A 163 4.74 22.47 -5.32
N GLU A 164 4.92 22.88 -6.58
CA GLU A 164 5.15 24.30 -6.92
C GLU A 164 3.97 25.18 -6.49
N PHE A 165 2.74 24.70 -6.70
CA PHE A 165 1.54 25.41 -6.25
C PHE A 165 1.55 25.64 -4.74
N LEU A 166 1.75 24.57 -3.95
CA LEU A 166 1.72 24.66 -2.49
C LEU A 166 2.91 25.45 -1.93
N LYS A 167 4.11 25.27 -2.50
CA LYS A 167 5.31 26.06 -2.20
C LYS A 167 5.03 27.56 -2.36
N GLY A 168 4.35 27.95 -3.43
CA GLY A 168 3.94 29.34 -3.64
C GLY A 168 2.95 29.88 -2.61
N LYS A 169 2.17 29.02 -1.94
CA LYS A 169 1.23 29.41 -0.88
C LYS A 169 1.86 29.53 0.50
N VAL A 170 2.92 28.76 0.76
CA VAL A 170 3.60 28.73 2.06
C VAL A 170 4.90 29.55 2.07
N ILE A 171 5.15 30.31 1.01
CA ILE A 171 6.33 31.17 0.93
C ILE A 171 6.30 32.21 2.06
N GLY A 172 7.43 32.34 2.76
CA GLY A 172 7.57 33.27 3.89
C GLY A 172 7.02 32.77 5.23
N VAL A 173 6.49 31.54 5.32
CA VAL A 173 6.15 30.94 6.62
C VAL A 173 7.40 30.78 7.49
N TYR A 174 8.47 30.24 6.91
CA TYR A 174 9.76 30.13 7.57
C TYR A 174 10.65 31.32 7.20
N LYS A 175 11.29 31.92 8.20
CA LYS A 175 12.23 33.04 8.00
C LYS A 175 13.54 32.58 7.36
N GLN A 176 13.92 31.34 7.60
CA GLN A 176 15.10 30.70 7.03
C GLN A 176 14.77 29.95 5.74
N HIS A 177 15.79 29.75 4.92
CA HIS A 177 15.65 28.97 3.70
C HIS A 177 15.43 27.49 4.01
N VAL A 178 14.30 26.93 3.57
CA VAL A 178 14.01 25.50 3.62
C VAL A 178 14.28 24.91 2.24
N PRO A 179 15.19 23.93 2.09
CA PRO A 179 15.45 23.29 0.81
C PRO A 179 14.20 22.62 0.23
N ASP A 180 14.01 22.69 -1.09
CA ASP A 180 12.81 22.18 -1.76
C ASP A 180 12.55 20.69 -1.51
N ALA A 181 13.59 19.88 -1.37
CA ALA A 181 13.44 18.45 -1.04
C ALA A 181 12.81 18.27 0.35
N VAL A 182 13.31 19.02 1.33
CA VAL A 182 12.83 18.99 2.73
C VAL A 182 11.41 19.55 2.82
N LEU A 183 11.15 20.68 2.14
CA LEU A 183 9.83 21.29 2.11
C LEU A 183 8.81 20.36 1.43
N ARG A 184 9.18 19.71 0.31
CA ARG A 184 8.29 18.78 -0.39
C ARG A 184 7.89 17.61 0.49
N GLU A 185 8.84 17.04 1.21
CA GLU A 185 8.60 15.92 2.13
C GLU A 185 7.74 16.35 3.33
N ALA A 186 8.07 17.49 3.96
CA ALA A 186 7.30 18.04 5.07
C ALA A 186 5.84 18.33 4.68
N LEU A 187 5.60 18.96 3.51
CA LEU A 187 4.24 19.21 3.02
C LEU A 187 3.48 17.90 2.71
N GLY A 188 4.18 16.86 2.24
CA GLY A 188 3.60 15.53 2.06
C GLY A 188 3.06 14.95 3.37
N PHE A 189 3.79 15.14 4.47
CA PHE A 189 3.37 14.71 5.80
C PHE A 189 2.23 15.53 6.39
N VAL A 190 2.26 16.85 6.23
CA VAL A 190 1.15 17.72 6.64
C VAL A 190 -0.14 17.34 5.93
N LEU A 191 -0.10 17.12 4.61
CA LEU A 191 -1.28 16.71 3.85
C LEU A 191 -1.83 15.34 4.27
N ALA A 192 -0.99 14.51 4.85
CA ALA A 192 -1.36 13.21 5.36
C ALA A 192 -1.81 13.21 6.83
N GLY A 193 -1.78 14.38 7.47
CA GLY A 193 -2.14 14.58 8.87
C GLY A 193 -1.05 14.16 9.87
N ASP A 194 0.21 14.02 9.43
CA ASP A 194 1.33 13.62 10.28
C ASP A 194 2.29 14.79 10.56
N ASN A 195 1.85 15.69 11.44
CA ASN A 195 2.64 16.88 11.81
C ASN A 195 3.92 16.54 12.55
N MET A 196 3.96 15.41 13.25
CA MET A 196 5.15 14.99 13.99
C MET A 196 6.24 14.55 13.00
N ALA A 197 5.89 13.76 11.99
CA ALA A 197 6.82 13.42 10.91
C ALA A 197 7.30 14.65 10.14
N ALA A 198 6.40 15.59 9.82
CA ALA A 198 6.76 16.86 9.19
C ALA A 198 7.77 17.66 10.03
N THR A 199 7.57 17.70 11.35
CA THR A 199 8.47 18.38 12.31
C THR A 199 9.86 17.74 12.31
N PHE A 200 9.94 16.41 12.30
CA PHE A 200 11.21 15.69 12.23
C PHE A 200 11.95 15.87 10.91
N VAL A 201 11.22 16.03 9.79
CA VAL A 201 11.84 16.32 8.49
C VAL A 201 12.45 17.71 8.47
N LEU A 202 11.72 18.72 8.96
CA LEU A 202 12.21 20.09 9.01
C LEU A 202 13.44 20.23 9.92
N THR A 203 13.37 19.67 11.13
CA THR A 203 14.46 19.76 12.12
C THR A 203 15.71 18.96 11.73
N ARG A 204 15.58 17.88 10.92
CA ARG A 204 16.75 17.16 10.37
C ARG A 204 17.29 17.77 9.08
N GLY A 205 16.43 18.39 8.27
CA GLY A 205 16.78 18.94 6.96
C GLY A 205 17.22 20.40 6.99
N THR A 206 17.12 21.08 8.13
CA THR A 206 17.44 22.50 8.33
C THR A 206 18.02 22.73 9.73
N PRO A 207 18.67 23.87 10.01
CA PRO A 207 19.14 24.21 11.37
C PRO A 207 18.02 24.68 12.31
N MET A 208 16.75 24.48 11.95
CA MET A 208 15.57 24.90 12.69
C MET A 208 15.39 24.16 14.01
N GLY A 209 15.01 24.89 15.06
CA GLY A 209 14.59 24.31 16.33
C GLY A 209 13.20 23.66 16.24
N MET A 210 12.88 22.76 17.17
CA MET A 210 11.60 22.04 17.16
C MET A 210 10.40 22.99 17.26
N ASP A 211 10.47 23.98 18.14
CA ASP A 211 9.38 24.95 18.32
C ASP A 211 9.13 25.79 17.06
N GLU A 212 10.19 26.24 16.39
CA GLU A 212 10.09 26.99 15.13
C GLU A 212 9.47 26.13 14.01
N ALA A 213 9.80 24.83 13.96
CA ALA A 213 9.21 23.91 13.02
C ALA A 213 7.72 23.69 13.28
N VAL A 214 7.32 23.49 14.55
CA VAL A 214 5.92 23.30 14.93
C VAL A 214 5.10 24.56 14.64
N ASP A 215 5.61 25.74 14.97
CA ASP A 215 4.92 27.02 14.72
C ASP A 215 4.67 27.26 13.23
N GLY A 216 5.69 27.02 12.40
CA GLY A 216 5.54 27.14 10.95
C GLY A 216 4.58 26.11 10.36
N LEU A 217 4.57 24.88 10.88
CA LEU A 217 3.61 23.85 10.46
C LEU A 217 2.18 24.24 10.82
N MET A 218 1.91 24.78 12.00
CA MET A 218 0.58 25.30 12.36
C MET A 218 0.13 26.42 11.42
N ALA A 219 1.04 27.30 10.98
CA ALA A 219 0.74 28.31 9.99
C ALA A 219 0.40 27.70 8.61
N ILE A 220 1.15 26.68 8.18
CA ILE A 220 0.89 25.94 6.94
C ILE A 220 -0.47 25.24 6.98
N GLU A 221 -0.81 24.58 8.08
CA GLU A 221 -2.11 23.91 8.26
C GLU A 221 -3.27 24.90 8.17
N LYS A 222 -3.11 26.10 8.74
CA LYS A 222 -4.11 27.17 8.60
C LYS A 222 -4.29 27.59 7.15
N ILE A 223 -3.18 27.81 6.43
CA ILE A 223 -3.20 28.14 4.98
C ILE A 223 -3.90 27.03 4.19
N PHE A 224 -3.59 25.77 4.47
CA PHE A 224 -4.20 24.62 3.81
C PHE A 224 -5.69 24.52 4.11
N THR A 225 -6.09 24.70 5.37
CA THR A 225 -7.49 24.73 5.77
C THR A 225 -8.27 25.82 5.03
N GLU A 226 -7.69 27.00 4.84
CA GLU A 226 -8.31 28.10 4.08
C GLU A 226 -8.38 27.80 2.57
N LEU A 227 -7.35 27.17 2.01
CA LEU A 227 -7.32 26.75 0.60
C LEU A 227 -8.37 25.68 0.31
N PHE A 228 -8.51 24.67 1.17
CA PHE A 228 -9.42 23.54 0.96
C PHE A 228 -10.87 23.83 1.38
N LYS A 229 -11.11 24.84 2.23
CA LYS A 229 -12.47 25.36 2.49
C LYS A 229 -13.06 26.16 1.32
N LYS A 230 -12.21 26.63 0.39
CA LYS A 230 -12.62 27.49 -0.74
C LYS A 230 -13.15 26.72 -1.96
N ASP A 231 -13.35 25.41 -1.85
CA ASP A 231 -13.88 24.59 -2.95
C ASP A 231 -15.24 23.94 -2.62
N PRO A 232 -16.37 24.70 -2.65
CA PRO A 232 -17.70 24.11 -2.76
C PRO A 232 -18.16 23.90 -4.22
N SER A 233 -17.33 24.18 -5.22
CA SER A 233 -17.74 24.10 -6.62
C SER A 233 -16.55 24.02 -7.59
N ASN A 234 -16.09 22.80 -7.84
CA ASN A 234 -15.62 22.35 -9.14
C ASN A 234 -15.88 20.85 -9.30
#